data_AF-H8FP33-F1
#
_entry.id   AF-H8FP33-F1
#
_cell.length_a   1.000
_cell.length_b   1.000
_cell.length_c   1.000
_cell.angle_alpha   90.00
_cell.angle_beta   90.00
_cell.angle_gamma   90.00
#
_symmetry.space_group_name_H-M   'P 1'
#
loop_
_entity.id
_entity.type
_entity.pdbx_description
1 polymer ?
#
loop_
_entity_poly.entity_id
_entity_poly.type
_entity_poly.pdbx_seq_one_letter_code
_entity_poly.pdbx_strand_id
1 'polypeptide(L)'
;MENILASSIINAERSIHVATLARQTVIDSGAEHLGFGGYFIFEVIETNKGNNGIIVLGKMCSFEAAMRLADIWSERDLSRPNP
;
A
#
# COMPACT_ATOMS: atom_id res chain seq x y z
N MET A 1 -4.52 11.42 -10.75
CA MET A 1 -5.65 10.62 -10.25
C MET A 1 -5.05 9.36 -9.68
N GLU A 2 -5.10 9.19 -8.36
CA GLU A 2 -4.60 7.98 -7.69
C GLU A 2 -5.71 6.94 -7.72
N ASN A 3 -5.45 5.79 -8.35
CA ASN A 3 -6.40 4.69 -8.37
C ASN A 3 -5.93 3.63 -7.38
N ILE A 4 -6.56 3.61 -6.20
CA ILE A 4 -6.40 2.50 -5.24
C ILE A 4 -7.03 1.27 -5.87
N LEU A 5 -6.21 0.24 -6.09
CA LEU A 5 -6.61 -1.04 -6.66
C LEU A 5 -7.13 -1.99 -5.59
N ALA A 6 -6.52 -1.93 -4.40
CA ALA A 6 -6.91 -2.75 -3.27
C ALA A 6 -6.44 -2.14 -1.95
N SER A 7 -7.16 -2.50 -0.89
CA SER A 7 -6.83 -2.16 0.49
C SER A 7 -7.11 -3.35 1.40
N SER A 8 -6.25 -3.59 2.37
CA SER A 8 -6.45 -4.58 3.44
C SER A 8 -6.06 -3.96 4.77
N ILE A 9 -6.87 -4.20 5.81
CA ILE A 9 -6.63 -3.65 7.13
C ILE A 9 -5.69 -4.60 7.88
N ILE A 10 -4.57 -4.07 8.39
CA ILE A 10 -3.70 -4.86 9.28
C ILE A 10 -4.24 -4.78 10.71
N ASN A 11 -4.61 -3.57 11.15
CA ASN A 11 -5.25 -3.28 12.43
C ASN A 11 -5.91 -1.88 12.40
N ALA A 12 -6.45 -1.42 13.54
CA ALA A 12 -7.18 -0.16 13.64
C ALA A 12 -6.41 1.10 13.18
N GLU A 13 -5.07 1.07 13.14
CA GLU A 13 -4.23 2.22 12.78
C GLU A 13 -3.39 1.98 11.52
N ARG A 14 -3.49 0.80 10.89
CA ARG A 14 -2.61 0.38 9.81
C ARG A 14 -3.36 -0.36 8.72
N SER A 15 -3.15 0.05 7.49
CA SER A 15 -3.71 -0.61 6.30
C SER A 15 -2.66 -0.71 5.20
N ILE A 16 -2.75 -1.74 4.38
CA ILE A 16 -1.92 -1.92 3.19
C ILE A 16 -2.75 -1.58 1.97
N HIS A 17 -2.17 -0.79 1.07
CA HIS A 17 -2.79 -0.39 -0.17
C HIS A 17 -1.91 -0.75 -1.35
N VAL A 18 -2.57 -1.05 -2.46
CA VAL A 18 -1.92 -1.20 -3.77
C VAL A 18 -2.48 -0.13 -4.70
N ALA A 19 -1.65 0.81 -5.15
CA ALA A 19 -2.10 1.93 -5.97
C ALA A 19 -0.96 2.53 -6.81
N THR A 20 -1.31 3.44 -7.72
CA THR A 20 -0.34 4.37 -8.31
C THR A 20 -0.07 5.52 -7.34
N LEU A 21 1.19 5.88 -7.13
CA LEU A 21 1.55 7.01 -6.27
C LEU A 21 1.92 8.25 -7.09
N ALA A 22 1.55 9.43 -6.60
CA ALA A 22 2.07 10.69 -7.13
C ALA A 22 3.60 10.75 -6.95
N ARG A 23 4.28 11.46 -7.86
CA ARG A 23 5.75 11.59 -7.83
C ARG A 23 6.25 12.12 -6.49
N GLN A 24 5.59 13.14 -5.94
CA GLN A 24 5.97 13.75 -4.66
C GLN A 24 5.86 12.73 -3.52
N THR A 25 4.78 11.96 -3.48
CA THR A 25 4.55 10.89 -2.50
C THR A 25 5.66 9.81 -2.51
N VAL A 26 6.19 9.47 -3.69
CA VAL A 26 7.34 8.55 -3.83
C VAL A 26 8.62 9.16 -3.26
N ILE A 27 8.84 10.47 -3.47
CA ILE A 27 10.00 11.19 -2.93
C ILE A 27 9.90 11.33 -1.41
N ASP A 28 8.75 11.74 -0.90
CA ASP A 28 8.52 11.97 0.53
C ASP A 28 8.65 10.67 1.34
N SER A 29 8.43 9.52 0.71
CA SER A 29 8.60 8.19 1.31
C SER A 29 10.01 7.59 1.13
N GLY A 30 10.95 8.29 0.47
CA GLY A 30 12.31 7.80 0.23
C GLY A 30 12.40 6.65 -0.80
N ALA A 31 11.36 6.48 -1.62
CA ALA A 31 11.21 5.38 -2.57
C ALA A 31 11.58 5.78 -4.01
N GLU A 32 12.22 6.93 -4.23
CA GLU A 32 12.60 7.44 -5.55
C GLU A 32 13.52 6.50 -6.33
N HIS A 33 14.27 5.65 -5.63
CA HIS A 33 15.13 4.63 -6.19
C HIS A 33 14.34 3.53 -6.95
N LEU A 34 13.04 3.38 -6.70
CA LEU A 34 12.14 2.49 -7.44
C LEU A 34 11.62 3.11 -8.75
N GLY A 35 11.94 4.39 -8.99
CA GLY A 35 11.47 5.18 -10.12
C GLY A 35 10.01 5.63 -9.96
N PHE A 36 9.57 6.51 -10.86
CA PHE A 36 8.26 7.16 -10.77
C PHE A 36 7.27 6.53 -11.74
N GLY A 37 6.13 6.06 -11.23
CA GLY A 37 5.09 5.38 -12.01
C GLY A 37 5.07 3.87 -11.82
N GLY A 38 4.01 3.23 -12.33
CA GLY A 38 3.67 1.84 -12.02
C GLY A 38 2.81 1.72 -10.75
N TYR A 39 2.65 0.50 -10.27
CA TYR A 39 1.86 0.18 -9.08
C TYR A 39 2.79 -0.04 -7.90
N PHE A 40 2.42 0.52 -6.75
CA PHE A 40 3.16 0.43 -5.51
C PHE A 40 2.32 -0.27 -4.47
N ILE A 41 3.00 -1.01 -3.59
CA ILE A 41 2.44 -1.48 -2.34
C ILE A 41 2.98 -0.59 -1.22
N PHE A 42 2.10 -0.13 -0.35
CA PHE A 42 2.49 0.73 0.76
C PHE A 42 1.58 0.51 1.97
N GLU A 43 2.16 0.67 3.16
CA GLU A 43 1.43 0.72 4.42
C GLU A 43 1.04 2.17 4.70
N VAL A 44 -0.24 2.41 4.96
CA VAL A 44 -0.76 3.66 5.49
C VAL A 44 -0.88 3.49 6.99
N ILE A 45 -0.23 4.38 7.73
CA ILE A 45 -0.30 4.45 9.18
C ILE A 45 -1.14 5.69 9.51
N GLU A 46 -2.30 5.47 10.13
CA GLU A 46 -3.21 6.51 10.60
C GLU A 46 -3.37 6.37 12.12
N THR A 47 -2.61 7.18 12.87
CA THR A 47 -2.68 7.17 14.33
C THR A 47 -3.45 8.38 14.83
N ASN A 48 -4.23 8.19 15.90
CA ASN A 48 -4.90 9.31 16.58
C ASN A 48 -3.93 10.33 17.22
N LYS A 49 -2.61 10.03 17.21
CA LYS A 49 -1.54 10.88 17.74
C LYS A 49 -0.94 11.81 16.69
N GLY A 50 -1.45 11.79 15.45
CA GLY A 50 -1.01 12.69 14.38
C GLY A 50 0.25 12.26 13.63
N ASN A 51 0.84 11.10 13.97
CA ASN A 51 1.94 10.51 13.22
C ASN A 51 1.38 9.70 12.04
N ASN A 52 0.69 10.39 11.14
CA ASN A 52 0.13 9.79 9.94
C ASN A 52 1.19 9.79 8.83
N GLY A 53 1.21 8.74 8.02
CA GLY A 53 2.15 8.65 6.93
C GLY A 53 1.99 7.40 6.10
N ILE A 54 2.81 7.31 5.06
CA ILE A 54 2.90 6.13 4.22
C ILE A 54 4.30 5.54 4.26
N ILE A 55 4.39 4.23 4.14
CA ILE A 55 5.65 3.51 3.99
C ILE A 55 5.54 2.68 2.72
N VAL A 56 6.33 3.01 1.70
CA VAL A 56 6.39 2.22 0.48
C VAL A 56 7.13 0.93 0.75
N LEU A 57 6.45 -0.20 0.59
CA LEU A 57 7.02 -1.53 0.79
C LEU A 57 7.65 -2.07 -0.51
N GLY A 58 7.22 -1.55 -1.67
CA GLY A 58 7.81 -1.90 -2.95
C GLY A 58 7.00 -1.43 -4.17
N LYS A 59 7.54 -1.75 -5.35
CA LYS A 59 6.94 -1.47 -6.66
C LYS A 59 6.74 -2.75 -7.46
N MET A 60 5.62 -2.84 -8.15
CA MET A 60 5.24 -4.00 -8.94
C MET A 60 5.70 -3.89 -10.38
N CYS A 61 6.02 -5.05 -10.96
CA CYS A 61 6.43 -5.15 -12.35
C CYS A 61 5.27 -4.99 -13.35
N SER A 62 4.02 -5.23 -12.94
CA SER A 62 2.83 -5.12 -13.78
C SER A 62 1.54 -4.89 -12.98
N PHE A 63 0.46 -4.52 -13.69
CA PHE A 63 -0.88 -4.45 -13.11
C PHE A 63 -1.38 -5.80 -12.62
N GLU A 64 -1.16 -6.87 -13.39
CA GLU A 64 -1.58 -8.22 -12.99
C GLU A 64 -0.88 -8.66 -11.69
N ALA A 65 0.41 -8.36 -11.55
CA ALA A 65 1.14 -8.64 -10.30
C ALA A 65 0.56 -7.86 -9.13
N ALA A 66 0.16 -6.60 -9.35
CA ALA A 66 -0.51 -5.78 -8.35
C ALA A 66 -1.86 -6.37 -7.92
N MET A 67 -2.67 -6.85 -8.87
CA MET A 67 -3.95 -7.52 -8.59
C MET A 67 -3.75 -8.84 -7.83
N ARG A 68 -2.81 -9.70 -8.25
CA ARG A 68 -2.53 -10.95 -7.52
C ARG A 68 -2.07 -10.70 -6.08
N LEU A 69 -1.25 -9.67 -5.87
CA LEU A 69 -0.83 -9.28 -4.52
C LEU A 69 -1.99 -8.74 -3.69
N ALA A 70 -2.89 -7.97 -4.30
CA ALA A 70 -4.12 -7.54 -3.66
C ALA A 70 -4.99 -8.72 -3.21
N ASP A 71 -5.14 -9.74 -4.06
CA ASP A 71 -5.90 -10.95 -3.75
C ASP A 71 -5.26 -11.71 -2.57
N ILE A 72 -3.93 -11.94 -2.62
CA ILE A 72 -3.18 -12.60 -1.53
C ILE A 72 -3.35 -11.89 -0.18
N TRP A 73 -3.30 -10.56 -0.19
CA TRP A 73 -3.48 -9.78 1.04
C TRP A 73 -4.92 -9.79 1.54
N SER A 74 -5.90 -9.79 0.65
CA SER A 74 -7.32 -9.89 0.99
C SER A 74 -7.65 -11.26 1.59
N GLU A 75 -7.08 -12.34 1.04
CA GLU A 75 -7.22 -13.70 1.56
C GLU A 75 -6.56 -13.86 2.93
N ARG A 76 -5.40 -13.21 3.14
CA ARG A 76 -4.72 -13.22 4.44
C ARG A 76 -5.60 -12.63 5.53
N ASP A 77 -6.33 -11.57 5.24
CA ASP A 77 -7.25 -10.93 6.20
C ASP A 77 -8.39 -11.90 6.59
N LEU A 78 -8.98 -12.59 5.62
CA LEU A 78 -10.01 -13.63 5.86
C LEU A 78 -9.49 -14.83 6.67
N SER A 79 -8.20 -15.13 6.58
CA SER A 79 -7.57 -16.26 7.30
C SER A 79 -7.18 -15.94 8.74
N ARG A 80 -7.24 -14.66 9.17
CA ARG A 80 -7.01 -14.28 10.56
C ARG A 80 -8.34 -14.31 11.31
N PRO A 81 -8.58 -15.28 12.22
CA PRO A 81 -9.71 -15.17 13.13
C PRO A 81 -9.54 -13.87 13.92
N ASN A 82 -10.57 -13.02 13.86
CA ASN A 82 -10.67 -11.79 14.64
C ASN A 82 -10.33 -12.11 16.11
N PRO A 83 -9.40 -11.37 16.77
CA PRO A 83 -9.10 -11.60 18.19
C PRO A 83 -10.31 -11.36 19.09
#